data_AF-Q1GEM1-F1
#
_entry.id   AF-Q1GEM1-F1
#
_cell.length_a   1.000
_cell.length_b   1.000
_cell.length_c   1.000
_cell.angle_alpha   90.00
_cell.angle_beta   90.00
_cell.angle_gamma   90.00
#
_symmetry.space_group_name_H-M   'P 1'
#
loop_
_entity.id
_entity.type
_entity.pdbx_description
1 polymer ?
#
loop_
_entity_poly.entity_id
_entity_poly.type
_entity_poly.pdbx_seq_one_letter_code
_entity_poly.pdbx_strand_id
1 'polypeptide(L)'
;MTATPAARLFFAPTPRSTRLGVLLACTLLSLATACSRVPELEDRLPADLRSQPYPDLLPLETALSDEPLPEDESAALSEALDARAEGLRRRAEELRRRQF
;
A
#
# COMPACT_ATOMS: atom_id res chain seq x y z
N MET A 1 -43.68 -36.99 -19.76
CA MET A 1 -43.58 -37.23 -18.30
C MET A 1 -42.17 -37.71 -18.00
N THR A 2 -41.28 -36.84 -17.52
CA THR A 2 -40.10 -37.18 -16.68
C THR A 2 -39.53 -35.86 -16.16
N ALA A 3 -39.64 -35.65 -14.84
CA ALA A 3 -39.24 -34.41 -14.16
C ALA A 3 -37.75 -34.46 -13.77
N THR A 4 -37.03 -33.37 -14.05
CA THR A 4 -35.65 -33.13 -13.62
C THR A 4 -35.64 -32.70 -12.14
N PRO A 5 -34.93 -33.37 -11.22
CA PRO A 5 -34.76 -32.85 -9.88
C PRO A 5 -33.68 -31.77 -9.87
N ALA A 6 -34.08 -30.56 -9.50
CA ALA A 6 -33.19 -29.46 -9.17
C ALA A 6 -32.30 -29.87 -7.98
N ALA A 7 -30.99 -29.97 -8.24
CA ALA A 7 -29.99 -30.19 -7.20
C ALA A 7 -29.96 -28.95 -6.29
N ARG A 8 -30.60 -29.07 -5.12
CA ARG A 8 -30.45 -28.10 -4.03
C ARG A 8 -29.00 -28.15 -3.58
N LEU A 9 -28.26 -27.07 -3.78
CA LEU A 9 -26.98 -26.86 -3.10
C LEU A 9 -27.28 -26.80 -1.60
N PHE A 10 -27.16 -27.95 -0.97
CA PHE A 10 -27.30 -28.13 0.45
C PHE A 10 -26.14 -27.38 1.10
N PHE A 11 -26.43 -26.19 1.62
CA PHE A 11 -25.51 -25.46 2.48
C PHE A 11 -25.39 -26.23 3.79
N ALA A 12 -24.48 -27.21 3.81
CA ALA A 12 -24.16 -27.97 5.01
C ALA A 12 -23.41 -27.05 6.00
N PRO A 13 -23.78 -27.04 7.29
CA PRO A 13 -22.96 -26.37 8.30
C PRO A 13 -21.62 -27.11 8.41
N THR A 14 -20.55 -26.50 7.89
CA THR A 14 -19.20 -27.05 8.04
C THR A 14 -18.83 -27.16 9.51
N PRO A 15 -18.28 -28.30 9.97
CA PRO A 15 -17.92 -28.47 11.37
C PRO A 15 -16.88 -27.43 11.79
N ARG A 16 -16.99 -26.97 13.04
CA ARG A 16 -16.11 -25.94 13.63
C ARG A 16 -14.63 -26.31 13.54
N SER A 17 -14.31 -27.60 13.56
CA SER A 17 -12.96 -28.16 13.36
C SER A 17 -12.44 -27.97 11.94
N THR A 18 -13.29 -28.09 10.92
CA THR A 18 -12.90 -27.87 9.51
C THR A 18 -12.63 -26.39 9.22
N ARG A 19 -13.44 -25.49 9.82
CA ARG A 19 -13.19 -24.04 9.73
C ARG A 19 -11.87 -23.65 10.40
N LEU A 20 -11.56 -24.23 11.55
CA LEU A 20 -10.30 -24.00 12.24
C LEU A 20 -9.10 -24.52 11.44
N GLY A 21 -9.22 -25.70 10.84
CA GLY A 21 -8.17 -26.28 9.99
C GLY A 21 -7.89 -25.46 8.74
N VAL A 22 -8.94 -24.95 8.07
CA VAL A 22 -8.78 -24.05 6.91
C VAL A 22 -8.14 -22.73 7.31
N LEU A 23 -8.54 -22.12 8.43
CA LEU A 23 -7.92 -20.89 8.92
C LEU A 23 -6.44 -21.10 9.26
N LEU A 24 -6.10 -22.21 9.93
CA LEU A 24 -4.72 -22.56 10.26
C LEU A 24 -3.88 -22.75 8.98
N ALA A 25 -4.41 -23.47 7.99
CA ALA A 25 -3.74 -23.69 6.71
C ALA A 25 -3.53 -22.36 5.94
N CYS A 26 -4.53 -21.48 5.92
CA CYS A 26 -4.39 -20.15 5.33
C CYS A 26 -3.34 -19.30 6.07
N THR A 27 -3.30 -19.32 7.40
CA THR A 27 -2.25 -18.61 8.15
C THR A 27 -0.86 -19.15 7.86
N LEU A 28 -0.69 -20.47 7.80
CA LEU A 28 0.59 -21.10 7.46
C LEU A 28 1.06 -20.75 6.04
N LEU A 29 0.13 -20.72 5.08
CA LEU A 29 0.45 -20.37 3.70
C LEU A 29 0.83 -18.88 3.57
N SER A 30 0.11 -17.99 4.26
CA SER A 30 0.46 -16.57 4.32
C SER A 30 1.83 -16.34 4.96
N LEU A 31 2.20 -17.08 6.01
CA LEU A 31 3.55 -16.99 6.59
C LEU A 31 4.64 -17.44 5.60
N ALA A 32 4.35 -18.39 4.71
CA ALA A 32 5.30 -18.87 3.70
C ALA A 32 5.50 -17.89 2.52
N THR A 33 4.51 -17.04 2.22
CA THR A 33 4.54 -16.13 1.05
C THR A 33 4.63 -14.64 1.41
N ALA A 34 4.37 -14.24 2.66
CA ALA A 34 4.23 -12.83 3.04
C ALA A 34 5.54 -12.14 3.44
N CYS A 35 6.67 -12.86 3.53
CA CYS A 35 7.96 -12.25 3.83
C CYS A 35 9.01 -12.59 2.76
N SER A 36 9.27 -11.59 1.92
CA SER A 36 10.57 -11.30 1.28
C SER A 36 11.13 -12.28 0.24
N ARG A 37 10.45 -12.50 -0.88
CA ARG A 37 11.16 -12.91 -2.08
C ARG A 37 10.60 -12.24 -3.34
N VAL A 38 11.35 -11.27 -3.85
CA VAL A 38 11.05 -10.62 -5.14
C VAL A 38 12.01 -11.22 -6.16
N PRO A 39 11.60 -12.24 -6.93
CA PRO A 39 12.51 -12.96 -7.83
C PRO A 39 13.18 -12.02 -8.84
N GLU A 40 12.46 -11.02 -9.34
CA GLU A 40 12.98 -9.98 -10.23
C GLU A 40 14.17 -9.20 -9.64
N LEU A 41 14.29 -9.13 -8.31
CA LEU A 41 15.40 -8.46 -7.60
C LEU A 41 16.49 -9.46 -7.20
N GLU A 42 16.14 -10.65 -6.73
CA GLU A 42 17.11 -11.64 -6.26
C GLU A 42 17.90 -12.31 -7.41
N ASP A 43 17.27 -12.50 -8.56
CA ASP A 43 17.91 -13.11 -9.74
C ASP A 43 18.91 -12.16 -10.39
N ARG A 44 18.75 -10.84 -10.16
CA ARG A 44 19.66 -9.81 -10.64
C ARG A 44 20.88 -9.61 -9.75
N LEU A 45 20.92 -10.23 -8.57
CA LEU A 45 22.05 -10.12 -7.65
C LEU A 45 23.19 -11.08 -8.09
N PRO A 46 24.39 -10.56 -8.37
CA PRO A 46 25.58 -11.38 -8.63
C PRO A 46 25.85 -12.38 -7.49
N ALA A 47 26.32 -13.58 -7.84
CA ALA A 47 26.47 -14.68 -6.88
C ALA A 47 27.51 -14.38 -5.78
N ASP A 48 28.53 -13.61 -6.11
CA ASP A 48 29.57 -13.11 -5.20
C ASP A 48 29.03 -12.09 -4.19
N LEU A 49 28.04 -11.28 -4.55
CA LEU A 49 27.45 -10.29 -3.64
C LEU A 49 26.47 -10.87 -2.61
N ARG A 50 25.94 -12.09 -2.81
CA ARG A 50 24.97 -12.71 -1.89
C ARG A 50 25.51 -12.98 -0.50
N SER A 51 26.82 -13.23 -0.38
CA SER A 51 27.48 -13.60 0.88
C SER A 51 28.49 -12.57 1.36
N GLN A 52 28.59 -11.41 0.70
CA GLN A 52 29.50 -10.38 1.15
C GLN A 52 29.01 -9.74 2.46
N PRO A 53 29.95 -9.30 3.32
CA PRO A 53 29.60 -8.48 4.46
C PRO A 53 28.91 -7.19 3.97
N TYR A 54 27.98 -6.70 4.78
CA TYR A 54 27.38 -5.40 4.52
C TYR A 54 28.47 -4.32 4.54
N PRO A 55 28.47 -3.36 3.60
CA PRO A 55 29.50 -2.33 3.54
C PRO A 55 29.46 -1.42 4.75
N ASP A 56 30.59 -0.77 5.03
CA ASP A 56 30.65 0.25 6.07
C ASP A 56 29.72 1.43 5.73
N LEU A 57 28.97 1.89 6.73
CA LEU A 57 28.05 3.01 6.58
C LEU A 57 28.83 4.33 6.49
N LEU A 58 28.51 5.15 5.48
CA LEU A 58 28.98 6.53 5.45
C LEU A 58 28.17 7.40 6.42
N PRO A 59 28.82 8.30 7.19
CA PRO A 59 28.13 9.29 7.98
C PRO A 59 27.26 10.20 7.11
N LEU A 60 26.02 10.42 7.53
CA LEU A 60 25.03 11.21 6.78
C LEU A 60 25.49 12.64 6.58
N GLU A 61 26.15 13.21 7.59
CA GLU A 61 26.72 14.56 7.57
C GLU A 61 27.73 14.75 6.44
N THR A 62 28.35 13.66 5.97
CA THR A 62 29.31 13.67 4.85
C THR A 62 28.73 13.15 3.54
N ALA A 63 27.59 12.45 3.60
CA ALA A 63 26.99 11.79 2.44
C ALA A 63 25.84 12.59 1.81
N LEU A 64 25.13 13.39 2.60
CA LEU A 64 24.09 14.26 2.06
C LEU A 64 24.72 15.45 1.35
N SER A 65 24.17 15.76 0.17
CA SER A 65 24.40 17.05 -0.47
C SER A 65 23.69 18.14 0.33
N ASP A 66 24.22 19.36 0.28
CA ASP A 66 23.59 20.54 0.87
C ASP A 66 22.36 20.90 0.01
N GLU A 67 21.27 20.19 0.23
CA GLU A 67 19.98 20.38 -0.43
C GLU A 67 19.16 21.37 0.40
N PRO A 68 18.46 22.34 -0.24
CA PRO A 68 17.60 23.26 0.49
C PRO A 68 16.56 22.49 1.32
N LEU A 69 16.13 23.09 2.43
CA LEU A 69 15.13 22.45 3.26
C LEU A 69 13.82 22.26 2.47
N PRO A 70 13.07 21.18 2.71
CA PRO A 70 11.80 20.94 2.01
C PRO A 70 10.80 22.10 2.14
N GLU A 71 10.83 22.84 3.24
CA GLU A 71 10.03 24.05 3.44
C GLU A 71 10.39 25.15 2.43
N ASP A 72 11.68 25.31 2.12
CA ASP A 72 12.17 26.31 1.17
C ASP A 72 11.80 25.93 -0.27
N GLU A 73 11.93 24.66 -0.63
CA GLU A 73 11.55 24.17 -1.97
C GLU A 73 10.04 24.29 -2.24
N SER A 74 9.22 24.11 -1.19
CA SER A 74 7.76 24.09 -1.30
C SER A 74 7.10 25.46 -1.12
N ALA A 75 7.87 26.53 -0.85
CA ALA A 75 7.33 27.86 -0.59
C ALA A 75 6.45 28.39 -1.73
N ALA A 76 6.94 28.33 -2.97
CA ALA A 76 6.19 28.78 -4.15
C ALA A 76 4.93 27.95 -4.41
N LEU A 77 4.98 26.64 -4.14
CA LEU A 77 3.82 25.76 -4.26
C LEU A 77 2.77 26.10 -3.19
N SER A 78 3.21 26.35 -1.96
CA SER A 78 2.33 26.69 -0.84
C SER A 78 1.57 27.99 -1.13
N GLU A 79 2.25 29.03 -1.60
CA GLU A 79 1.62 30.29 -2.00
C GLU A 79 0.57 30.09 -3.12
N ALA A 80 0.87 29.26 -4.12
CA ALA A 80 -0.07 28.94 -5.19
C ALA A 80 -1.32 28.19 -4.68
N LEU A 81 -1.16 27.29 -3.71
CA LEU A 81 -2.25 26.55 -3.10
C LEU A 81 -3.13 27.46 -2.24
N ASP A 82 -2.54 28.40 -1.50
CA ASP A 82 -3.28 29.37 -0.68
C ASP A 82 -4.14 30.30 -1.56
N ALA A 83 -3.56 30.86 -2.62
CA ALA A 83 -4.30 31.69 -3.57
C ALA A 83 -5.48 30.93 -4.21
N ARG A 84 -5.27 29.65 -4.52
CA ARG A 84 -6.33 28.77 -5.04
C ARG A 84 -7.41 28.52 -4.00
N ALA A 85 -7.03 28.25 -2.76
CA ALA A 85 -7.97 28.02 -1.65
C ALA A 85 -8.85 29.24 -1.41
N GLU A 86 -8.29 30.45 -1.43
CA GLU A 86 -9.05 31.70 -1.31
C GLU A 86 -10.06 31.88 -2.45
N GLY A 87 -9.65 31.60 -3.69
CA GLY A 87 -10.56 31.63 -4.84
C GLY A 87 -11.74 30.67 -4.68
N LEU A 88 -11.49 29.47 -4.17
CA LEU A 88 -12.54 28.48 -3.91
C LEU A 88 -13.46 28.92 -2.77
N ARG A 89 -12.93 29.49 -1.69
CA ARG A 89 -13.73 30.03 -0.56
C ARG A 89 -14.68 31.13 -1.04
N ARG A 90 -14.19 32.08 -1.84
CA ARG A 90 -15.02 33.16 -2.41
C ARG A 90 -16.16 32.63 -3.28
N ARG A 91 -15.89 31.65 -4.14
CA ARG A 91 -16.91 31.00 -4.97
C ARG A 91 -17.94 30.26 -4.13
N ALA A 92 -17.50 29.55 -3.09
CA ALA A 92 -18.41 28.84 -2.19
C ALA A 92 -19.35 29.81 -1.44
N GLU A 93 -18.84 30.96 -0.98
CA GLU A 93 -19.68 31.99 -0.36
C GLU A 93 -20.70 32.58 -1.32
N GLU A 94 -20.30 32.83 -2.57
CA GLU A 94 -21.23 33.32 -3.59
C GLU A 94 -22.35 32.32 -3.85
N LEU A 95 -22.02 31.03 -3.97
CA LEU A 95 -23.03 29.98 -4.11
C LEU A 95 -23.96 29.92 -2.89
N ARG A 96 -23.42 30.00 -1.67
CA ARG A 96 -24.22 30.07 -0.45
C ARG A 96 -25.17 31.26 -0.43
N ARG A 97 -24.76 32.41 -0.94
CA ARG A 97 -25.62 33.59 -1.05
C ARG A 97 -26.73 33.48 -2.10
N ARG A 98 -26.59 32.60 -3.10
CA ARG A 98 -27.59 32.39 -4.17
C ARG A 98 -28.65 31.34 -3.82
N GLN A 99 -28.32 30.41 -2.92
CA GLN A 99 -29.21 29.30 -2.51
C GLN A 99 -30.12 29.65 -1.32
N PHE A 100 -29.94 30.83 -0.72
CA PHE A 100 -30.81 31.42 0.30
C PHE A 100 -31.34 32.76 -0.23
#